data_AF-A0A967H5F0-F1
#
_entry.id   AF-A0A967H5F0-F1
#
_cell.length_a   1.000
_cell.length_b   1.000
_cell.length_c   1.000
_cell.angle_alpha   90.00
_cell.angle_beta   90.00
_cell.angle_gamma   90.00
#
_symmetry.space_group_name_H-M   'P 1'
#
loop_
_entity.id
_entity.type
_entity.pdbx_description
1 polymer ?
#
loop_
_entity_poly.entity_id
_entity_poly.type
_entity_poly.pdbx_seq_one_letter_code
_entity_poly.pdbx_strand_id
1 'polypeptide(L)'
;VPEGFQVNVFASGLDGPRFIHFGPDKALYVAERGADRIVSLADSDHDGVADKQTVFANNLQQPHSLVYHKEHWYVGVPSGIIRLADINNDGTAEERQVLIDDYPTGGHSTRTVEFLPDGRMVVSIGSSCNVCEERDERRATVVIYDGPEATGERVFAIGLRNAVGLAIHPETGELWATNNGRDMLGDDLPPEAIYIIKDGKDYGWPYCHNGTIVDPDFGESDACEGV
;
A
#
# COMPACT_ATOMS: atom_id res chain seq x y z
N VAL A 1 6.65 24.96 -5.30
CA VAL A 1 5.26 24.44 -5.18
C VAL A 1 4.32 25.37 -5.96
N PRO A 2 3.11 24.91 -6.39
CA PRO A 2 2.15 25.75 -7.10
C PRO A 2 1.79 27.04 -6.33
N GLU A 3 1.27 28.04 -7.02
CA GLU A 3 0.82 29.28 -6.39
C GLU A 3 -0.25 28.99 -5.31
N GLY A 4 -0.13 29.66 -4.16
CA GLY A 4 -0.99 29.43 -2.99
C GLY A 4 -0.52 28.34 -2.02
N PHE A 5 0.54 27.59 -2.34
CA PHE A 5 1.09 26.54 -1.48
C PHE A 5 2.44 26.94 -0.86
N GLN A 6 2.73 26.36 0.30
CA GLN A 6 4.04 26.42 0.95
C GLN A 6 4.54 25.00 1.23
N VAL A 7 5.86 24.85 1.34
CA VAL A 7 6.51 23.59 1.70
C VAL A 7 7.66 23.88 2.64
N ASN A 8 7.78 23.08 3.68
CA ASN A 8 8.88 23.08 4.64
C ASN A 8 9.25 21.63 4.99
N VAL A 9 10.40 21.46 5.64
CA VAL A 9 10.82 20.15 6.17
C VAL A 9 10.07 19.93 7.48
N PHE A 10 9.13 18.97 7.49
CA PHE A 10 8.41 18.57 8.70
C PHE A 10 9.30 17.78 9.67
N ALA A 11 10.08 16.82 9.15
CA ALA A 11 11.04 16.03 9.91
C ALA A 11 12.22 15.62 9.00
N SER A 12 13.37 15.30 9.60
CA SER A 12 14.58 14.85 8.90
C SER A 12 15.28 13.74 9.67
N GLY A 13 16.29 13.09 9.06
CA GLY A 13 17.05 12.02 9.71
C GLY A 13 16.35 10.65 9.71
N LEU A 14 15.31 10.47 8.90
CA LEU A 14 14.66 9.19 8.66
C LEU A 14 15.44 8.35 7.64
N ASP A 15 15.45 7.03 7.82
CA ASP A 15 16.06 6.06 6.92
C ASP A 15 15.00 5.32 6.08
N GLY A 16 14.90 5.68 4.80
CA GLY A 16 13.94 5.09 3.88
C GLY A 16 12.47 5.25 4.31
N PRO A 17 11.98 6.47 4.65
CA PRO A 17 10.57 6.69 4.95
C PRO A 17 9.69 6.31 3.75
N ARG A 18 8.57 5.64 4.03
CA ARG A 18 7.56 5.18 3.06
C ARG A 18 6.23 5.85 3.39
N PHE A 19 5.16 5.09 3.55
CA PHE A 19 3.84 5.67 3.74
C PHE A 19 3.69 6.24 5.15
N ILE A 20 2.76 7.18 5.25
CA ILE A 20 2.48 7.96 6.44
C ILE A 20 0.98 7.93 6.73
N HIS A 21 0.61 8.03 8.00
CA HIS A 21 -0.78 8.10 8.42
C HIS A 21 -0.90 8.86 9.74
N PHE A 22 -1.91 9.71 9.87
CA PHE A 22 -2.16 10.40 11.15
C PHE A 22 -2.79 9.46 12.17
N GLY A 23 -2.25 9.42 13.37
CA GLY A 23 -2.82 8.66 14.47
C GLY A 23 -4.04 9.35 15.11
N PRO A 24 -4.74 8.65 16.02
CA PRO A 24 -5.83 9.25 16.81
C PRO A 24 -5.34 10.38 17.73
N ASP A 25 -4.06 10.40 18.07
CA ASP A 25 -3.35 11.43 18.82
C ASP A 25 -2.91 12.64 17.97
N LYS A 26 -3.25 12.63 16.66
CA LYS A 26 -2.86 13.62 15.64
C LYS A 26 -1.36 13.68 15.34
N ALA A 27 -0.55 12.75 15.86
CA ALA A 27 0.83 12.62 15.42
C ALA A 27 0.88 11.97 14.04
N LEU A 28 1.93 12.28 13.26
CA LEU A 28 2.16 11.62 11.98
C LEU A 28 2.99 10.35 12.21
N TYR A 29 2.44 9.20 11.86
CA TYR A 29 3.16 7.93 11.91
C TYR A 29 3.76 7.63 10.55
N VAL A 30 5.00 7.16 10.52
CA VAL A 30 5.78 6.93 9.31
C VAL A 30 6.33 5.51 9.32
N ALA A 31 6.07 4.75 8.26
CA ALA A 31 6.79 3.50 8.00
C ALA A 31 8.22 3.82 7.53
N GLU A 32 9.21 3.57 8.37
CA GLU A 32 10.62 3.82 8.10
C GLU A 32 11.29 2.51 7.69
N ARG A 33 11.19 2.22 6.38
CA ARG A 33 11.56 0.92 5.81
C ARG A 33 13.04 0.60 5.95
N GLY A 34 13.92 1.60 5.84
CA GLY A 34 15.37 1.42 5.96
C GLY A 34 15.80 1.07 7.39
N ALA A 35 15.09 1.59 8.39
CA ALA A 35 15.34 1.33 9.81
C ALA A 35 14.45 0.24 10.43
N ASP A 36 13.69 -0.51 9.63
CA ASP A 36 12.81 -1.60 10.09
C ASP A 36 11.83 -1.22 11.21
N ARG A 37 11.26 0.00 11.16
CA ARG A 37 10.44 0.55 12.25
C ARG A 37 9.28 1.43 11.79
N ILE A 38 8.31 1.64 12.68
CA ILE A 38 7.36 2.76 12.63
C ILE A 38 7.83 3.82 13.62
N VAL A 39 7.85 5.08 13.19
CA VAL A 39 8.08 6.24 14.08
C VAL A 39 6.86 7.13 14.10
N SER A 40 6.55 7.71 15.26
CA SER A 40 5.58 8.79 15.39
C SER A 40 6.31 10.13 15.47
N LEU A 41 5.75 11.13 14.80
CA LEU A 41 6.26 12.48 14.68
C LEU A 41 5.18 13.44 15.17
N ALA A 42 5.34 13.96 16.38
CA ALA A 42 4.39 14.89 16.98
C ALA A 42 4.80 16.34 16.70
N ASP A 43 3.83 17.15 16.28
CA ASP A 43 3.91 18.60 16.13
C ASP A 43 2.88 19.20 17.10
N SER A 44 3.34 19.54 18.30
CA SER A 44 2.51 19.90 19.45
C SER A 44 2.17 21.39 19.47
N ASP A 45 3.01 22.22 18.85
CA ASP A 45 2.78 23.66 18.72
C ASP A 45 2.15 24.08 17.38
N HIS A 46 1.97 23.11 16.46
CA HIS A 46 1.35 23.27 15.16
C HIS A 46 2.07 24.27 14.25
N ASP A 47 3.40 24.35 14.37
CA ASP A 47 4.24 25.20 13.52
C ASP A 47 4.61 24.55 12.17
N GLY A 48 4.21 23.29 11.97
CA GLY A 48 4.50 22.52 10.78
C GLY A 48 5.86 21.80 10.83
N VAL A 49 6.46 21.66 12.01
CA VAL A 49 7.70 20.90 12.26
C VAL A 49 7.46 19.92 13.41
N ALA A 50 7.99 18.71 13.28
CA ALA A 50 7.88 17.73 14.35
C ALA A 50 8.82 18.09 15.52
N ASP A 51 8.25 18.28 16.72
CA ASP A 51 8.97 18.50 17.97
C ASP A 51 9.68 17.25 18.48
N LYS A 52 9.06 16.09 18.23
CA LYS A 52 9.46 14.82 18.83
C LYS A 52 9.29 13.68 17.83
N GLN A 53 10.36 12.89 17.72
CA GLN A 53 10.35 11.60 17.05
C GLN A 53 10.41 10.48 18.10
N THR A 54 9.41 9.61 18.10
CA THR A 54 9.33 8.44 18.99
C THR A 54 9.32 7.18 18.14
N VAL A 55 10.08 6.15 18.55
CA VAL A 55 9.98 4.83 17.90
C VAL A 55 8.73 4.15 18.44
N PHE A 56 7.69 4.08 17.61
CA PHE A 56 6.43 3.44 17.96
C PHE A 56 6.55 1.91 17.98
N ALA A 57 7.20 1.34 16.96
CA ALA A 57 7.46 -0.10 16.85
C ALA A 57 8.70 -0.35 16.00
N ASN A 58 9.46 -1.42 16.27
CA ASN A 58 10.70 -1.75 15.54
C ASN A 58 10.77 -3.25 15.19
N ASN A 59 11.82 -3.69 14.49
CA ASN A 59 11.99 -5.09 14.07
C ASN A 59 10.78 -5.59 13.25
N LEU A 60 10.29 -4.76 12.33
CA LEU A 60 9.10 -5.05 11.52
C LEU A 60 9.43 -5.69 10.16
N GLN A 61 10.72 -5.85 9.83
CA GLN A 61 11.17 -6.44 8.57
C GLN A 61 10.65 -5.66 7.34
N GLN A 62 11.19 -4.46 7.14
CA GLN A 62 10.92 -3.59 5.99
C GLN A 62 9.46 -3.12 5.86
N PRO A 63 8.89 -2.46 6.89
CA PRO A 63 7.52 -1.94 6.82
C PRO A 63 7.40 -0.93 5.67
N HIS A 64 6.28 -1.00 4.95
CA HIS A 64 6.00 -0.14 3.80
C HIS A 64 4.81 0.79 4.05
N SER A 65 3.70 0.21 4.53
CA SER A 65 2.44 0.90 4.77
C SER A 65 2.00 0.75 6.21
N LEU A 66 1.17 1.68 6.66
CA LEU A 66 0.47 1.62 7.92
C LEU A 66 -0.88 2.34 7.81
N VAL A 67 -1.92 1.76 8.39
CA VAL A 67 -3.24 2.38 8.52
C VAL A 67 -3.79 2.11 9.92
N TYR A 68 -4.50 3.10 10.48
CA TYR A 68 -5.18 2.94 11.77
C TYR A 68 -6.63 2.52 11.56
N HIS A 69 -7.07 1.43 12.18
CA HIS A 69 -8.44 0.95 12.11
C HIS A 69 -8.86 0.33 13.45
N LYS A 70 -9.98 0.78 14.01
CA LYS A 70 -10.59 0.26 15.25
C LYS A 70 -9.56 -0.05 16.34
N GLU A 71 -8.88 0.99 16.81
CA GLU A 71 -7.91 0.93 17.93
C GLU A 71 -6.58 0.24 17.63
N HIS A 72 -6.38 -0.24 16.40
CA HIS A 72 -5.16 -0.94 16.01
C HIS A 72 -4.50 -0.31 14.79
N TRP A 73 -3.19 -0.49 14.70
CA TRP A 73 -2.39 -0.21 13.52
C TRP A 73 -2.17 -1.48 12.71
N TYR A 74 -2.35 -1.39 11.40
CA TYR A 74 -2.10 -2.48 10.46
C TYR A 74 -0.93 -2.09 9.58
N VAL A 75 0.15 -2.87 9.65
CA VAL A 75 1.41 -2.58 8.98
C VAL A 75 1.65 -3.59 7.87
N GLY A 76 1.82 -3.11 6.64
CA GLY A 76 2.22 -3.93 5.51
C GLY A 76 3.73 -4.16 5.49
N VAL A 77 4.12 -5.43 5.51
CA VAL A 77 5.51 -5.92 5.41
C VAL A 77 5.61 -6.93 4.26
N PRO A 78 6.79 -7.25 3.71
CA PRO A 78 6.88 -8.07 2.50
C PRO A 78 6.18 -9.43 2.56
N SER A 79 6.21 -10.07 3.73
CA SER A 79 5.57 -11.37 3.97
C SER A 79 4.10 -11.30 4.34
N GLY A 80 3.53 -10.13 4.64
CA GLY A 80 2.16 -10.05 5.16
C GLY A 80 1.80 -8.79 5.91
N ILE A 81 0.96 -8.95 6.94
CA ILE A 81 0.38 -7.87 7.73
C ILE A 81 0.65 -8.12 9.21
N ILE A 82 1.14 -7.08 9.89
CA ILE A 82 1.33 -7.08 11.35
C ILE A 82 0.32 -6.10 11.96
N ARG A 83 -0.40 -6.55 12.99
CA ARG A 83 -1.24 -5.71 13.83
C ARG A 83 -0.48 -5.26 15.07
N LEU A 84 -0.57 -3.96 15.37
CA LEU A 84 0.06 -3.32 16.52
C LEU A 84 -0.97 -2.55 17.34
N ALA A 85 -0.79 -2.48 18.65
CA ALA A 85 -1.54 -1.59 19.53
C ALA A 85 -0.65 -1.04 20.66
N ASP A 86 -0.89 0.23 20.98
CA ASP A 86 -0.38 0.90 22.19
C ASP A 86 -1.49 0.85 23.23
N ILE A 87 -1.31 0.02 24.25
CA ILE A 87 -2.35 -0.29 25.24
C ILE A 87 -2.27 0.63 26.46
N ASN A 88 -1.14 1.30 26.65
CA ASN A 88 -0.89 2.18 27.80
C ASN A 88 -0.90 3.68 27.42
N ASN A 89 -1.01 3.99 26.13
CA ASN A 89 -0.97 5.31 25.50
C ASN A 89 0.33 6.08 25.78
N ASP A 90 1.48 5.39 25.82
CA ASP A 90 2.79 6.01 26.04
C ASP A 90 3.52 6.42 24.73
N GLY A 91 2.94 6.09 23.58
CA GLY A 91 3.51 6.33 22.26
C GLY A 91 4.37 5.18 21.72
N THR A 92 4.25 3.99 22.32
CA THR A 92 4.92 2.74 21.92
C THR A 92 3.89 1.63 21.77
N ALA A 93 4.05 0.76 20.77
CA ALA A 93 3.19 -0.43 20.66
C ALA A 93 3.74 -1.57 21.53
N GLU A 94 2.97 -1.99 22.54
CA GLU A 94 3.27 -3.19 23.33
C GLU A 94 2.75 -4.46 22.65
N GLU A 95 1.56 -4.38 22.06
CA GLU A 95 0.96 -5.53 21.41
C GLU A 95 1.42 -5.65 19.97
N ARG A 96 1.84 -6.86 19.60
CA ARG A 96 2.23 -7.23 18.25
C ARG A 96 1.67 -8.59 17.91
N GLN A 97 0.88 -8.64 16.84
CA GLN A 97 0.37 -9.88 16.27
C GLN A 97 0.68 -9.93 14.79
N VAL A 98 1.27 -11.03 14.35
CA VAL A 98 1.39 -11.34 12.93
C VAL A 98 0.05 -11.91 12.48
N LEU A 99 -0.65 -11.19 11.58
CA LEU A 99 -1.94 -11.64 11.05
C LEU A 99 -1.76 -12.49 9.79
N ILE A 100 -0.78 -12.14 8.97
CA ILE A 100 -0.46 -12.81 7.70
C ILE A 100 1.07 -12.86 7.59
N ASP A 101 1.62 -14.01 7.19
CA ASP A 101 3.07 -14.20 7.02
C ASP A 101 3.48 -15.07 5.81
N ASP A 102 2.53 -15.43 4.95
CA ASP A 102 2.72 -16.37 3.85
C ASP A 102 2.54 -15.74 2.45
N TYR A 103 2.52 -14.41 2.34
CA TYR A 103 2.47 -13.76 1.03
C TYR A 103 3.72 -14.07 0.20
N PRO A 104 3.57 -14.18 -1.14
CA PRO A 104 4.71 -14.43 -2.01
C PRO A 104 5.72 -13.28 -1.92
N THR A 105 6.99 -13.61 -1.69
CA THR A 105 8.10 -12.63 -1.59
C THR A 105 8.94 -12.59 -2.88
N GLY A 106 9.82 -11.57 -3.00
CA GLY A 106 10.57 -11.26 -4.23
C GLY A 106 9.87 -10.24 -5.13
N GLY A 107 10.55 -9.75 -6.17
CA GLY A 107 10.00 -8.72 -7.07
C GLY A 107 9.49 -7.48 -6.32
N HIS A 108 8.25 -7.08 -6.61
CA HIS A 108 7.57 -6.02 -5.86
C HIS A 108 7.21 -6.50 -4.45
N SER A 109 7.93 -5.98 -3.45
CA SER A 109 7.89 -6.46 -2.06
C SER A 109 7.05 -5.58 -1.12
N THR A 110 6.50 -4.47 -1.60
CA THR A 110 5.64 -3.60 -0.79
C THR A 110 4.24 -4.19 -0.65
N ARG A 111 3.66 -4.09 0.55
CA ARG A 111 2.25 -4.40 0.80
C ARG A 111 1.57 -3.12 1.28
N THR A 112 0.51 -2.72 0.60
CA THR A 112 -0.30 -1.56 1.00
C THR A 112 -1.62 -2.09 1.53
N VAL A 113 -1.93 -1.76 2.79
CA VAL A 113 -3.16 -2.17 3.46
C VAL A 113 -4.08 -0.97 3.65
N GLU A 114 -5.36 -1.18 3.36
CA GLU A 114 -6.43 -0.19 3.56
C GLU A 114 -7.71 -0.89 4.04
N PHE A 115 -8.67 -0.11 4.56
CA PHE A 115 -9.98 -0.63 4.98
C PHE A 115 -11.11 0.02 4.20
N LEU A 116 -11.96 -0.79 3.58
CA LEU A 116 -13.20 -0.33 2.96
C LEU A 116 -14.17 0.22 4.02
N PRO A 117 -15.16 1.05 3.64
CA PRO A 117 -16.13 1.62 4.57
C PRO A 117 -16.95 0.57 5.36
N ASP A 118 -17.13 -0.63 4.81
CA ASP A 118 -17.81 -1.75 5.46
C ASP A 118 -16.93 -2.52 6.45
N GLY A 119 -15.66 -2.14 6.59
CA GLY A 119 -14.69 -2.73 7.52
C GLY A 119 -13.92 -3.91 6.94
N ARG A 120 -14.12 -4.29 5.67
CA ARG A 120 -13.26 -5.25 4.98
C ARG A 120 -11.86 -4.67 4.76
N MET A 121 -10.84 -5.50 4.95
CA MET A 121 -9.44 -5.13 4.73
C MET A 121 -9.04 -5.48 3.30
N VAL A 122 -8.36 -4.57 2.60
CA VAL A 122 -7.77 -4.83 1.29
C VAL A 122 -6.26 -4.71 1.36
N VAL A 123 -5.55 -5.54 0.59
CA VAL A 123 -4.10 -5.51 0.50
C VAL A 123 -3.64 -5.59 -0.95
N SER A 124 -2.80 -4.66 -1.37
CA SER A 124 -2.10 -4.74 -2.67
C SER A 124 -0.86 -5.61 -2.58
N ILE A 125 -0.71 -6.51 -3.57
CA ILE A 125 0.40 -7.43 -3.71
C ILE A 125 0.91 -7.34 -5.16
N GLY A 126 2.00 -6.61 -5.37
CA GLY A 126 2.60 -6.42 -6.69
C GLY A 126 3.22 -7.70 -7.28
N SER A 127 3.53 -7.67 -8.56
CA SER A 127 4.11 -8.76 -9.34
C SER A 127 5.49 -9.20 -8.85
N SER A 128 5.87 -10.42 -9.19
CA SER A 128 7.20 -10.99 -8.97
C SER A 128 8.23 -10.54 -10.01
N CYS A 129 7.78 -9.96 -11.13
CA CYS A 129 8.57 -9.69 -12.33
C CYS A 129 8.17 -8.38 -13.03
N ASN A 130 8.94 -8.01 -14.06
CA ASN A 130 8.56 -6.90 -14.93
C ASN A 130 7.29 -7.21 -15.75
N VAL A 131 7.35 -8.33 -16.48
CA VAL A 131 6.26 -8.89 -17.32
C VAL A 131 6.41 -10.41 -17.28
N CYS A 132 5.39 -11.11 -16.80
CA CYS A 132 5.33 -12.57 -16.77
C CYS A 132 3.93 -13.03 -16.37
N GLU A 133 3.64 -14.31 -16.61
CA GLU A 133 2.53 -15.00 -15.98
C GLU A 133 2.94 -15.42 -14.57
N GLU A 134 2.15 -14.98 -13.59
CA GLU A 134 2.41 -15.26 -12.19
C GLU A 134 2.08 -16.71 -11.84
N ARG A 135 2.84 -17.26 -10.89
CA ARG A 135 2.59 -18.62 -10.36
C ARG A 135 1.70 -18.62 -9.11
N ASP A 136 1.80 -17.55 -8.32
CA ASP A 136 0.96 -17.34 -7.15
C ASP A 136 -0.16 -16.38 -7.55
N GLU A 137 -1.41 -16.81 -7.40
CA GLU A 137 -2.60 -16.07 -7.82
C GLU A 137 -2.78 -14.73 -7.09
N ARG A 138 -2.06 -14.51 -5.97
CA ARG A 138 -2.10 -13.28 -5.20
C ARG A 138 -1.19 -12.20 -5.80
N ARG A 139 -0.31 -12.52 -6.76
CA ARG A 139 0.59 -11.55 -7.39
C ARG A 139 -0.11 -10.70 -8.44
N ALA A 140 0.29 -9.43 -8.51
CA ALA A 140 -0.32 -8.41 -9.36
C ALA A 140 -1.83 -8.24 -9.09
N THR A 141 -2.20 -8.33 -7.81
CA THR A 141 -3.60 -8.25 -7.37
C THR A 141 -3.80 -7.25 -6.24
N VAL A 142 -5.06 -6.92 -6.02
CA VAL A 142 -5.56 -6.54 -4.70
C VAL A 142 -6.33 -7.74 -4.16
N VAL A 143 -5.99 -8.17 -2.94
CA VAL A 143 -6.76 -9.17 -2.17
C VAL A 143 -7.65 -8.47 -1.15
N ILE A 144 -8.71 -9.16 -0.72
CA ILE A 144 -9.65 -8.68 0.30
C ILE A 144 -9.89 -9.74 1.37
N TYR A 145 -10.15 -9.27 2.58
CA TYR A 145 -10.50 -10.06 3.76
C TYR A 145 -11.83 -9.60 4.32
N ASP A 146 -12.52 -10.49 5.04
CA ASP A 146 -13.81 -10.20 5.68
C ASP A 146 -13.72 -9.08 6.73
N GLY A 147 -12.53 -8.80 7.25
CA GLY A 147 -12.31 -7.71 8.19
C GLY A 147 -10.93 -7.72 8.86
N PRO A 148 -10.83 -7.10 10.06
CA PRO A 148 -9.56 -6.83 10.74
C PRO A 148 -8.79 -8.06 11.24
N GLU A 149 -9.44 -9.23 11.32
CA GLU A 149 -8.78 -10.48 11.73
C GLU A 149 -8.11 -11.21 10.56
N ALA A 150 -8.09 -10.62 9.36
CA ALA A 150 -7.47 -11.19 8.17
C ALA A 150 -8.00 -12.59 7.80
N THR A 151 -9.28 -12.86 8.05
CA THR A 151 -9.95 -14.10 7.65
C THR A 151 -10.66 -13.95 6.31
N GLY A 152 -10.93 -15.07 5.63
CA GLY A 152 -11.73 -15.07 4.40
C GLY A 152 -11.01 -14.44 3.20
N GLU A 153 -9.69 -14.64 3.11
CA GLU A 153 -8.90 -14.16 1.99
C GLU A 153 -9.51 -14.57 0.65
N ARG A 154 -9.61 -13.62 -0.27
CA ARG A 154 -9.82 -13.88 -1.69
C ARG A 154 -9.21 -12.78 -2.55
N VAL A 155 -8.96 -13.11 -3.81
CA VAL A 155 -8.62 -12.11 -4.83
C VAL A 155 -9.82 -11.17 -5.04
N PHE A 156 -9.56 -9.86 -5.00
CA PHE A 156 -10.55 -8.80 -5.20
C PHE A 156 -10.46 -8.22 -6.61
N ALA A 157 -9.26 -8.01 -7.12
CA ALA A 157 -9.00 -7.56 -8.49
C ALA A 157 -7.63 -8.05 -8.96
N ILE A 158 -7.50 -8.32 -10.26
CA ILE A 158 -6.27 -8.83 -10.91
C ILE A 158 -5.76 -7.83 -11.95
N GLY A 159 -4.62 -8.15 -12.58
CA GLY A 159 -4.09 -7.34 -13.68
C GLY A 159 -3.46 -6.02 -13.24
N LEU A 160 -3.06 -5.91 -11.98
CA LEU A 160 -2.47 -4.72 -11.37
C LEU A 160 -0.99 -4.98 -11.06
N ARG A 161 -0.09 -4.76 -12.04
CA ARG A 161 1.34 -5.05 -11.91
C ARG A 161 1.91 -4.65 -10.55
N ASN A 162 1.69 -3.41 -10.12
CA ASN A 162 2.19 -2.95 -8.83
C ASN A 162 1.36 -1.76 -8.33
N ALA A 163 0.20 -2.08 -7.75
CA ALA A 163 -0.73 -1.09 -7.21
C ALA A 163 -0.28 -0.55 -5.84
N VAL A 164 0.82 0.22 -5.78
CA VAL A 164 1.42 0.63 -4.51
C VAL A 164 0.55 1.62 -3.73
N GLY A 165 0.01 2.65 -4.39
CA GLY A 165 -0.91 3.60 -3.76
C GLY A 165 -2.33 3.06 -3.77
N LEU A 166 -2.93 2.92 -2.59
CA LEU A 166 -4.36 2.67 -2.41
C LEU A 166 -4.95 3.84 -1.62
N ALA A 167 -6.19 4.23 -1.94
CA ALA A 167 -6.92 5.25 -1.18
C ALA A 167 -8.41 4.98 -1.24
N ILE A 168 -9.11 5.24 -0.13
CA ILE A 168 -10.57 5.21 -0.08
C ILE A 168 -11.09 6.61 -0.35
N HIS A 169 -11.93 6.76 -1.36
CA HIS A 169 -12.59 8.03 -1.62
C HIS A 169 -13.54 8.36 -0.45
N PRO A 170 -13.39 9.51 0.24
CA PRO A 170 -14.08 9.76 1.51
C PRO A 170 -15.60 9.91 1.37
N GLU A 171 -16.09 10.36 0.20
CA GLU A 171 -17.53 10.52 -0.04
C GLU A 171 -18.19 9.27 -0.67
N THR A 172 -17.56 8.66 -1.68
CA THR A 172 -18.15 7.52 -2.41
C THR A 172 -17.81 6.16 -1.79
N GLY A 173 -16.77 6.08 -0.97
CA GLY A 173 -16.27 4.83 -0.41
C GLY A 173 -15.55 3.93 -1.42
N GLU A 174 -15.26 4.44 -2.62
CA GLU A 174 -14.60 3.67 -3.67
C GLU A 174 -13.11 3.48 -3.36
N LEU A 175 -12.58 2.31 -3.70
CA LEU A 175 -11.15 2.03 -3.65
C LEU A 175 -10.48 2.55 -4.93
N TRP A 176 -9.54 3.47 -4.77
CA TRP A 176 -8.71 4.00 -5.85
C TRP A 176 -7.30 3.42 -5.73
N ALA A 177 -6.66 3.15 -6.86
CA ALA A 177 -5.29 2.68 -6.89
C ALA A 177 -4.47 3.36 -7.99
N THR A 178 -3.24 3.72 -7.68
CA THR A 178 -2.20 3.97 -8.69
C THR A 178 -1.62 2.63 -9.14
N ASN A 179 -1.21 2.46 -10.39
CA ASN A 179 -0.50 1.28 -10.86
C ASN A 179 0.80 1.66 -11.55
N ASN A 180 1.91 1.01 -11.17
CA ASN A 180 3.20 1.15 -11.87
C ASN A 180 3.25 0.09 -12.98
N GLY A 181 3.16 0.52 -14.24
CA GLY A 181 3.14 -0.29 -15.46
C GLY A 181 4.46 -1.00 -15.74
N ARG A 182 4.53 -1.76 -16.85
CA ARG A 182 5.75 -2.49 -17.19
C ARG A 182 6.87 -1.53 -17.57
N ASP A 183 8.09 -1.97 -17.30
CA ASP A 183 9.30 -1.27 -17.69
C ASP A 183 9.74 -1.70 -19.10
N MET A 184 10.68 -0.93 -19.67
CA MET A 184 11.45 -1.24 -20.88
C MET A 184 10.66 -1.19 -22.20
N LEU A 185 9.64 -0.33 -22.31
CA LEU A 185 8.96 0.00 -23.57
C LEU A 185 9.28 1.41 -24.12
N GLY A 186 10.29 2.06 -23.54
CA GLY A 186 10.70 3.43 -23.88
C GLY A 186 10.19 4.44 -22.87
N ASP A 187 10.33 5.72 -23.21
CA ASP A 187 10.05 6.83 -22.28
C ASP A 187 8.55 7.19 -22.22
N ASP A 188 7.78 6.81 -23.24
CA ASP A 188 6.40 7.26 -23.44
C ASP A 188 5.34 6.16 -23.25
N LEU A 189 5.75 4.89 -23.10
CA LEU A 189 4.83 3.74 -23.03
C LEU A 189 5.29 2.69 -22.00
N PRO A 190 4.33 1.99 -21.34
CA PRO A 190 2.94 2.40 -21.23
C PRO A 190 2.81 3.59 -20.26
N PRO A 191 1.74 4.41 -20.37
CA PRO A 191 1.47 5.41 -19.36
C PRO A 191 1.16 4.74 -18.01
N GLU A 192 1.51 5.41 -16.92
CA GLU A 192 1.01 5.02 -15.59
C GLU A 192 -0.51 5.26 -15.49
N ALA A 193 -1.16 4.51 -14.60
CA ALA A 193 -2.63 4.57 -14.47
C ALA A 193 -3.10 4.79 -13.04
N ILE A 194 -4.29 5.40 -12.95
CA ILE A 194 -5.11 5.44 -11.75
C ILE A 194 -6.42 4.73 -12.07
N TYR A 195 -6.80 3.79 -11.22
CA TYR A 195 -8.00 2.99 -11.38
C TYR A 195 -8.93 3.14 -10.18
N ILE A 196 -10.24 3.10 -10.45
CA ILE A 196 -11.24 2.79 -9.43
C ILE A 196 -11.37 1.26 -9.42
N ILE A 197 -10.89 0.65 -8.35
CA ILE A 197 -10.84 -0.81 -8.19
C ILE A 197 -12.23 -1.35 -7.88
N LYS A 198 -12.67 -2.33 -8.66
CA LYS A 198 -13.96 -3.00 -8.50
C LYS A 198 -13.76 -4.51 -8.34
N ASP A 199 -14.67 -5.11 -7.57
CA ASP A 199 -14.65 -6.55 -7.27
C ASP A 199 -14.74 -7.39 -8.55
N GLY A 200 -13.85 -8.36 -8.69
CA GLY A 200 -13.78 -9.30 -9.80
C GLY A 200 -13.27 -8.71 -11.11
N LYS A 201 -12.71 -7.49 -11.11
CA LYS A 201 -12.16 -6.87 -12.33
C LYS A 201 -10.71 -7.26 -12.59
N ASP A 202 -10.39 -7.34 -13.88
CA ASP A 202 -9.05 -7.47 -14.42
C ASP A 202 -8.63 -6.12 -15.02
N TYR A 203 -7.44 -5.65 -14.66
CA TYR A 203 -6.87 -4.38 -15.13
C TYR A 203 -5.78 -4.56 -16.20
N GLY A 204 -5.62 -5.78 -16.72
CA GLY A 204 -5.00 -6.08 -18.00
C GLY A 204 -3.57 -6.61 -17.95
N TRP A 205 -2.78 -6.28 -16.91
CA TRP A 205 -1.40 -6.78 -16.84
C TRP A 205 -1.37 -8.32 -16.72
N PRO A 206 -0.50 -9.05 -17.44
CA PRO A 206 0.63 -8.56 -18.24
C PRO A 206 0.32 -8.29 -19.72
N TYR A 207 -0.92 -8.52 -20.19
CA TYR A 207 -1.24 -8.59 -21.62
C TYR A 207 -1.75 -7.28 -22.22
N CYS A 208 -2.36 -6.42 -21.39
CA CYS A 208 -2.92 -5.14 -21.80
C CYS A 208 -2.57 -4.05 -20.78
N HIS A 209 -2.16 -2.89 -21.27
CA HIS A 209 -1.90 -1.70 -20.48
C HIS A 209 -3.01 -0.67 -20.71
N ASN A 210 -3.55 -0.14 -19.62
CA ASN A 210 -4.55 0.94 -19.62
C ASN A 210 -5.79 0.64 -20.47
N GLY A 211 -6.18 -0.65 -20.53
CA GLY A 211 -7.36 -1.15 -21.25
C GLY A 211 -7.33 -0.99 -22.78
N THR A 212 -6.24 -0.48 -23.36
CA THR A 212 -6.21 -0.10 -24.78
C THR A 212 -4.88 -0.39 -25.49
N ILE A 213 -3.80 -0.65 -24.74
CA ILE A 213 -2.46 -0.84 -25.29
C ILE A 213 -2.07 -2.30 -25.09
N VAL A 214 -2.16 -3.09 -26.15
CA VAL A 214 -1.72 -4.49 -26.13
C VAL A 214 -0.22 -4.54 -25.84
N ASP A 215 0.18 -5.43 -24.92
CA ASP A 215 1.58 -5.69 -24.65
C ASP A 215 2.24 -6.33 -25.88
N PRO A 216 3.36 -5.78 -26.39
CA PRO A 216 3.97 -6.28 -27.63
C PRO A 216 4.63 -7.66 -27.50
N ASP A 217 4.95 -8.09 -26.28
CA ASP A 217 5.68 -9.34 -26.03
C ASP A 217 4.76 -10.46 -25.51
N PHE A 218 3.68 -10.09 -24.80
CA PHE A 218 2.77 -11.03 -24.14
C PHE A 218 1.34 -11.00 -24.68
N GLY A 219 0.88 -9.86 -25.22
CA GLY A 219 -0.51 -9.67 -25.61
C GLY A 219 -0.79 -10.13 -27.04
N GLU A 220 -1.94 -10.78 -27.22
CA GLU A 220 -2.56 -11.01 -28.53
C GLU A 220 -3.47 -9.84 -28.92
N SER A 221 -3.98 -9.80 -30.15
CA SER A 221 -4.75 -8.65 -30.67
C SER A 221 -6.02 -8.32 -29.88
N ASP A 222 -6.58 -9.29 -29.16
CA ASP A 222 -7.79 -9.20 -28.33
C ASP A 222 -7.48 -9.08 -26.82
N ALA A 223 -6.21 -8.95 -26.43
CA ALA A 223 -5.78 -8.95 -25.02
C ALA A 223 -6.41 -7.84 -24.15
N CYS A 224 -6.92 -6.78 -24.78
CA CYS A 224 -7.59 -5.68 -24.08
C CYS A 224 -9.12 -5.82 -24.03
N GLU A 225 -9.71 -6.87 -24.61
CA GLU A 225 -11.16 -7.06 -24.59
C GLU A 225 -11.65 -7.44 -23.18
N GLY A 226 -12.47 -6.58 -22.56
CA GLY A 226 -13.09 -6.85 -21.26
C GLY A 226 -12.28 -6.42 -20.04
N VAL A 227 -11.10 -5.84 -20.26
CA VAL A 227 -10.28 -5.10 -19.29
C VAL A 227 -10.95 -3.77 -18.95
#